data_AF-A0A929NZN4-F1
#
_entry.id   AF-A0A929NZN4-F1
#
_cell.length_a   1.000
_cell.length_b   1.000
_cell.length_c   1.000
_cell.angle_alpha   90.00
_cell.angle_beta   90.00
_cell.angle_gamma   90.00
#
_symmetry.space_group_name_H-M   'P 1'
#
loop_
_entity.id
_entity.type
_entity.pdbx_description
1 polymer ?
#
loop_
_entity_poly.entity_id
_entity_poly.type
_entity_poly.pdbx_seq_one_letter_code
_entity_poly.pdbx_strand_id
1 'polypeptide(L)' 'GVNIDINKDWYVSLDAKYIDMDTTATVQVDGVDTATIDFDVNPLVLGIGVGTSF' A
#
# COMPACT_ATOMS: atom_id res chain seq x y z
N GLY A 1 3.07 8.71 9.36
CA GLY A 1 4.17 7.92 9.96
C GLY A 1 4.66 8.62 11.19
N VAL A 2 5.26 7.87 12.11
CA VAL A 2 5.88 8.35 13.35
C VAL A 2 7.29 7.75 13.42
N ASN A 3 8.27 8.57 13.81
CA ASN A 3 9.63 8.12 14.06
C ASN A 3 9.91 8.20 15.57
N ILE A 4 10.61 7.19 16.09
CA ILE A 4 10.98 7.08 17.49
C ILE A 4 12.50 6.89 17.55
N ASP A 5 13.19 7.87 18.13
CA ASP A 5 14.63 7.82 18.31
C ASP A 5 14.96 6.81 19.42
N ILE A 6 15.86 5.87 19.13
CA ILE A 6 16.40 4.92 20.11
C ILE A 6 17.63 5.52 20.79
N ASN A 7 18.49 6.15 20.01
CA ASN A 7 19.69 6.85 20.46
C ASN A 7 20.09 7.94 19.44
N LYS A 8 21.24 8.60 19.64
CA LYS A 8 21.67 9.72 18.79
C LYS A 8 21.80 9.37 17.30
N ASP A 9 22.03 8.09 16.98
CA ASP A 9 22.35 7.63 15.64
C ASP A 9 21.27 6.73 15.04
N TRP A 10 20.30 6.24 15.81
CA TRP A 10 19.33 5.22 15.38
C TRP A 10 17.89 5.58 15.74
N TYR A 11 16.99 5.34 14.80
CA TYR A 11 15.55 5.51 14.97
C TYR A 11 14.76 4.34 14.37
N VAL A 12 13.56 4.12 14.88
CA VAL A 12 12.54 3.23 14.29
C VAL A 12 11.46 4.08 13.66
N SER A 13 11.00 3.71 12.47
CA SER A 13 9.86 4.34 11.81
C SER A 13 8.66 3.39 11.79
N LEU A 14 7.49 3.93 12.03
CA LEU A 14 6.20 3.26 11.86
C LEU A 14 5.35 4.09 10.91
N ASP A 15 4.78 3.46 9.89
CA ASP A 15 3.87 4.14 8.97
C ASP A 15 2.62 3.30 8.67
N ALA A 16 1.51 4.01 8.52
CA ALA A 16 0.24 3.47 8.11
C ALA A 16 -0.32 4.41 7.05
N LYS A 17 -0.79 3.85 5.93
CA LYS A 17 -1.37 4.59 4.82
C LYS A 17 -2.60 3.85 4.33
N TYR A 18 -3.70 4.58 4.23
CA TYR A 18 -4.88 4.12 3.52
C TYR A 18 -4.79 4.68 2.10
N ILE A 19 -4.97 3.83 1.10
CA ILE A 19 -4.97 4.21 -0.30
C ILE A 19 -6.38 3.98 -0.83
N ASP A 20 -7.02 5.04 -1.30
CA ASP A 20 -8.29 4.93 -2.01
C ASP A 20 -7.97 4.42 -3.42
N MET A 21 -8.47 3.24 -3.76
CA MET A 21 -8.12 2.53 -4.99
C MET A 21 -9.34 1.86 -5.62
N ASP A 22 -9.86 2.53 -6.64
CA ASP A 22 -10.89 2.03 -7.53
C ASP A 22 -10.23 1.38 -8.76
N THR A 23 -10.58 0.12 -9.04
CA THR A 23 -10.01 -0.61 -10.19
C THR A 23 -11.13 -1.17 -11.07
N THR A 24 -11.10 -0.82 -12.35
CA THR A 24 -11.94 -1.42 -13.38
C THR A 24 -11.11 -2.44 -14.15
N ALA A 25 -11.48 -3.71 -14.08
CA ALA A 25 -10.88 -4.79 -14.86
C ALA A 25 -11.78 -5.19 -16.03
N THR A 26 -11.20 -5.27 -17.22
CA THR A 26 -11.86 -5.85 -18.39
C THR A 26 -11.33 -7.26 -18.60
N VAL A 27 -12.20 -8.25 -18.49
CA VAL A 27 -11.87 -9.66 -18.69
C VAL A 27 -12.46 -10.11 -20.03
N GLN A 28 -11.61 -10.68 -20.89
CA GLN A 28 -12.07 -11.33 -22.11
C GLN A 28 -12.44 -12.77 -21.80
N VAL A 29 -13.71 -13.11 -22.02
CA VAL A 29 -14.22 -14.47 -21.86
C VAL A 29 -14.12 -15.16 -23.22
N ASP A 30 -13.62 -16.39 -23.23
CA ASP A 30 -13.40 -17.15 -24.46
C ASP A 30 -14.70 -17.28 -25.26
N GLY A 31 -14.70 -16.83 -26.53
CA GLY A 31 -15.86 -16.91 -27.40
C GLY A 31 -16.61 -15.62 -27.75
N VAL A 32 -16.03 -14.43 -27.53
CA VAL A 32 -16.42 -13.07 -28.06
C VAL A 32 -16.88 -12.07 -26.98
N ASP A 33 -17.28 -12.51 -25.79
CA ASP A 33 -17.80 -11.58 -24.77
C ASP A 33 -16.69 -10.98 -23.88
N THR A 34 -16.79 -9.67 -23.66
CA THR A 34 -15.97 -8.94 -22.69
C THR A 34 -16.83 -8.57 -21.48
N ALA A 35 -16.33 -8.86 -20.29
CA ALA A 35 -16.97 -8.50 -19.03
C ALA A 35 -16.14 -7.41 -18.34
N THR A 36 -16.80 -6.31 -17.98
CA THR A 36 -16.20 -5.27 -17.14
C THR A 36 -16.59 -5.54 -15.69
N ILE A 37 -15.60 -5.56 -14.82
CA ILE A 37 -15.77 -5.79 -13.38
C ILE A 37 -15.10 -4.62 -12.66
N ASP A 38 -15.89 -3.87 -11.91
CA ASP A 38 -15.39 -2.85 -10.99
C ASP A 38 -15.22 -3.47 -9.61
N PHE A 39 -14.06 -3.25 -8.98
CA PHE A 39 -13.83 -3.66 -7.61
C PHE A 39 -12.95 -2.68 -6.85
N ASP A 40 -13.35 -2.45 -5.59
CA ASP A 40 -12.71 -1.50 -4.69
C ASP A 40 -11.74 -2.27 -3.78
N VAL A 41 -10.45 -2.00 -3.90
CA VAL A 41 -9.41 -2.74 -3.15
C VAL A 41 -9.03 -2.01 -1.86
N ASN A 42 -9.09 -0.68 -1.88
CA ASN A 42 -8.88 0.21 -0.72
C ASN A 42 -7.85 -0.28 0.32
N PRO A 43 -6.58 -0.51 -0.09
CA PRO A 43 -5.65 -1.22 0.77
C PRO A 43 -5.14 -0.36 1.94
N LEU A 44 -5.02 -1.00 3.10
CA LEU A 44 -4.26 -0.51 4.24
C LEU A 44 -2.82 -1.01 4.13
N VAL A 45 -1.87 -0.09 3.94
CA VAL A 45 -0.43 -0.37 3.91
C VAL A 45 0.18 0.00 5.25
N LEU A 46 0.84 -0.97 5.88
CA LEU A 46 1.57 -0.79 7.14
C LEU A 46 3.06 -1.02 6.89
N GLY A 47 3.89 -0.12 7.41
CA GLY A 47 5.34 -0.18 7.32
C GLY A 47 6.01 -0.02 8.67
N ILE A 48 7.11 -0.76 8.84
CA ILE A 48 8.05 -0.62 9.96
C ILE A 48 9.46 -0.57 9.38
N GLY A 49 10.26 0.39 9.84
CA GLY A 49 11.63 0.58 9.39
C GLY A 49 12.59 0.86 10.53
N VAL A 50 13.87 0.63 10.27
CA VAL A 50 14.98 1.09 11.12
C VAL A 50 15.86 1.98 10.26
N GLY A 51 16.28 3.11 10.81
CA GLY A 51 17.16 4.05 10.14
C GLY A 51 18.31 4.47 11.05
N THR A 52 19.40 4.92 10.43
CA THR A 52 20.54 5.51 11.14
C THR A 52 20.99 6.79 10.46
N SER A 53 21.49 7.74 11.26
CA SER A 53 22.11 8.98 10.81
C SER A 53 23.57 9.01 11.28
N PHE A 54 24.48 9.35 10.37
CA PHE A 54 25.93 9.39 10.59
C PHE A 54 26.45 10.83 10.53
#